data_AF-A0A2R6KW98-F1
#
_entry.id   AF-A0A2R6KW98-F1
#
_cell.length_a   1.000
_cell.length_b   1.000
_cell.length_c   1.000
_cell.angle_alpha   90.00
_cell.angle_beta   90.00
_cell.angle_gamma   90.00
#
_symmetry.space_group_name_H-M   'P 1'
#
loop_
_entity.id
_entity.type
_entity.pdbx_description
1 polymer ?
#
loop_
_entity_poly.entity_id
_entity_poly.type
_entity_poly.pdbx_seq_one_letter_code
_entity_poly.pdbx_strand_id
1 'polypeptide(L)' 'MELLAEHDQLPLKTIADELDRHPVTVDRQCYELQADGYIRIAGSGSAYALTDAGRDRVGGDAA' A
#
# COMPACT_ATOMS: atom_id res chain seq x y z
N MET A 1 4.95 1.93 -0.44
CA MET A 1 4.58 1.72 0.98
C MET A 1 4.59 3.03 1.74
N GLU A 2 5.53 3.94 1.46
CA GLU A 2 5.57 5.32 1.98
C GLU A 2 4.22 6.06 1.84
N LEU A 3 3.61 6.03 0.65
CA LEU A 3 2.28 6.65 0.42
C LEU A 3 1.19 6.17 1.41
N LEU A 4 1.24 4.90 1.83
CA LEU A 4 0.31 4.32 2.82
C LEU A 4 0.73 4.60 4.27
N ALA A 5 2.01 4.93 4.49
CA ALA A 5 2.50 5.39 5.79
C ALA A 5 2.13 6.86 6.02
N GLU A 6 2.10 7.66 4.96
CA GLU A 6 1.64 9.05 4.96
C GLU A 6 0.12 9.16 5.05
N HIS A 7 -0.60 8.22 4.42
CA HIS A 7 -2.05 8.16 4.40
C HIS A 7 -2.51 6.79 4.91
N ASP A 8 -3.02 6.73 6.15
CA ASP A 8 -3.44 5.51 6.87
C ASP A 8 -4.08 4.42 5.99
N GLN A 9 -4.94 4.83 5.05
CA GLN A 9 -5.48 3.97 4.00
C GLN A 9 -5.69 4.75 2.69
N LEU A 10 -5.46 4.10 1.55
CA LEU A 10 -5.71 4.69 0.23
C LEU A 10 -6.37 3.70 -0.75
N PRO A 11 -7.36 4.15 -1.55
CA PRO A 11 -7.89 3.37 -2.67
C PRO A 11 -6.81 3.06 -3.72
N LEU A 12 -6.88 1.88 -4.35
CA LEU A 12 -5.99 1.50 -5.47
C LEU A 12 -5.85 2.60 -6.52
N LYS A 13 -6.97 3.22 -6.90
CA LYS A 13 -7.01 4.26 -7.92
C LYS A 13 -6.19 5.49 -7.49
N THR A 14 -6.34 5.93 -6.24
CA THR A 14 -5.56 7.04 -5.68
C THR A 14 -4.07 6.70 -5.64
N ILE A 15 -3.71 5.48 -5.24
CA ILE A 15 -2.31 5.03 -5.27
C ILE A 15 -1.75 5.07 -6.70
N ALA A 16 -2.53 4.63 -7.69
CA ALA A 16 -2.15 4.66 -9.10
C ALA A 16 -1.96 6.09 -9.64
N ASP A 17 -2.88 6.99 -9.30
CA ASP A 17 -2.84 8.40 -9.70
C ASP A 17 -1.62 9.11 -9.07
N GLU A 18 -1.38 8.94 -7.76
CA GLU A 18 -0.24 9.56 -7.06
C GLU A 18 1.13 9.04 -7.55
N LEU A 19 1.20 7.77 -7.94
CA LEU A 19 2.43 7.18 -8.48
C LEU A 19 2.61 7.43 -9.99
N ASP A 20 1.66 8.09 -10.66
CA ASP A 20 1.56 8.21 -12.12
C ASP A 20 1.77 6.86 -12.83
N ARG A 21 1.06 5.83 -12.33
CA ARG A 21 1.15 4.45 -12.85
C ARG A 21 -0.21 3.91 -13.23
N HIS A 22 -0.18 2.97 -14.18
CA HIS A 22 -1.40 2.27 -14.57
C HIS A 22 -1.95 1.42 -13.39
N PRO A 23 -3.27 1.46 -13.10
CA PRO A 23 -3.86 0.75 -11.96
C PRO A 23 -3.54 -0.74 -11.92
N VAL A 24 -3.47 -1.41 -13.08
CA VAL A 24 -3.11 -2.85 -13.18
C VAL A 24 -1.68 -3.12 -12.66
N THR A 25 -0.74 -2.20 -12.88
CA THR A 25 0.63 -2.36 -12.39
C THR A 25 0.69 -2.19 -10.89
N VAL A 26 -0.05 -1.21 -10.35
CA VAL A 26 -0.16 -0.99 -8.91
C VAL A 26 -0.86 -2.16 -8.24
N ASP A 27 -1.93 -2.68 -8.83
CA ASP A 27 -2.68 -3.82 -8.31
C ASP A 27 -1.78 -5.06 -8.15
N ARG A 28 -0.95 -5.37 -9.15
CA ARG A 28 0.05 -6.44 -9.05
C ARG A 28 1.03 -6.22 -7.89
N GLN A 29 1.56 -5.01 -7.74
CA GLN A 29 2.49 -4.68 -6.66
C GLN A 29 1.80 -4.76 -5.28
N CYS A 30 0.55 -4.29 -5.18
CA CYS A 30 -0.26 -4.40 -3.97
C CYS A 30 -0.52 -5.88 -3.64
N TYR A 31 -0.80 -6.72 -4.63
CA TYR A 31 -0.97 -8.15 -4.43
C TYR A 31 0.29 -8.82 -3.87
N GLU A 32 1.47 -8.50 -4.40
CA GLU A 32 2.75 -9.02 -3.90
C GLU A 32 2.99 -8.58 -2.44
N LEU A 33 2.82 -7.29 -2.16
CA LEU A 33 2.97 -6.74 -0.79
C LEU A 33 1.94 -7.32 0.19
N GLN A 34 0.74 -7.63 -0.28
CA GLN A 34 -0.29 -8.27 0.53
C GLN A 34 0.05 -9.74 0.80
N ALA A 35 0.55 -10.46 -0.21
CA ALA A 35 1.00 -11.84 -0.06
C ALA A 35 2.17 -11.94 0.93
N ASP A 36 3.07 -10.96 0.92
CA ASP A 36 4.17 -10.84 1.87
C ASP A 36 3.73 -10.33 3.27
N GLY A 37 2.46 -9.95 3.42
CA GLY A 37 1.87 -9.53 4.70
C GLY A 37 2.15 -8.09 5.11
N TYR A 38 2.66 -7.24 4.22
CA TYR A 38 2.97 -5.83 4.52
C TYR A 38 1.76 -4.90 4.40
N ILE A 39 0.79 -5.23 3.55
CA ILE A 39 -0.45 -4.47 3.40
C ILE A 39 -1.68 -5.36 3.52
N ARG A 40 -2.83 -4.75 3.77
CA ARG A 40 -4.14 -5.42 3.80
C ARG A 40 -5.19 -4.55 3.13
N ILE A 41 -6.27 -5.17 2.68
CA ILE A 41 -7.47 -4.43 2.26
C ILE A 41 -8.17 -3.88 3.52
N ALA A 42 -8.42 -2.58 3.53
CA ALA A 42 -9.15 -1.87 4.57
C ALA A 42 -10.57 -1.53 4.07
N GLY A 43 -11.57 -2.06 4.76
CA GLY A 43 -12.98 -1.79 4.48
C GLY A 43 -13.51 -2.41 3.18
N SER A 44 -14.72 -1.99 2.80
CA SER A 44 -15.50 -2.52 1.67
C SER A 44 -15.19 -1.87 0.32
N GLY A 45 -14.14 -1.04 0.24
CA GLY A 45 -13.87 -0.15 -0.92
C GLY A 45 -12.54 -0.36 -1.65
N SER A 46 -11.88 -1.52 -1.49
CA SER A 46 -10.57 -1.79 -2.10
C SER A 46 -9.49 -0.76 -1.75
N ALA A 47 -9.59 -0.16 -0.56
CA ALA A 47 -8.50 0.63 0.00
C ALA A 47 -7.45 -0.31 0.58
N TYR A 48 -6.18 0.04 0.45
CA TYR A 48 -5.08 -0.65 1.09
C TYR A 48 -4.61 0.14 2.31
N ALA A 49 -4.20 -0.57 3.35
CA ALA A 49 -3.59 -0.01 4.55
C ALA A 49 -2.38 -0.86 4.96
N LEU A 50 -1.40 -0.25 5.62
CA LEU A 50 -0.26 -0.99 6.17
C LEU A 50 -0.69 -1.91 7.32
N THR A 51 -0.05 -3.09 7.38
CA THR A 51 0.00 -3.92 8.59
C THR A 51 1.07 -3.40 9.53
N ASP A 52 1.19 -3.99 10.72
CA ASP A 52 2.28 -3.64 11.64
C ASP A 52 3.64 -3.98 11.03
N ALA A 53 3.78 -5.13 10.36
CA ALA A 53 4.99 -5.49 9.62
C ALA A 53 5.32 -4.52 8.48
N GLY A 54 4.30 -4.01 7.77
CA GLY A 54 4.48 -2.97 6.75
C GLY A 54 4.95 -1.64 7.34
N ARG A 55 4.41 -1.24 8.50
CA ARG A 55 4.85 -0.04 9.22
C ARG A 55 6.30 -0.15 9.69
N ASP A 56 6.67 -1.28 10.27
CA ASP A 56 8.04 -1.54 10.72
C ASP A 56 9.04 -1.50 9.56
N ARG A 57 8.66 -2.03 8.39
CA ARG A 57 9.50 -1.99 7.19
C ARG A 57 9.75 -0.57 6.68
N VAL A 58 8.73 0.29 6.67
CA VAL A 58 8.88 1.69 6.23
C VAL A 58 9.65 2.51 7.27
N GLY A 59 9.39 2.30 8.56
CA GLY A 59 10.12 2.96 9.64
C GLY A 59 11.58 2.49 9.78
N GLY A 60 11.88 1.27 9.35
CA GLY A 60 13.22 0.68 9.37
C GLY A 60 14.11 1.06 8.19
N ASP A 61 13.55 1.60 7.10
CA ASP A 61 14.28 2.08 5.91
C ASP A 61 14.62 3.58 5.99
N ALA A 62 14.59 4.14 7.20
CA ALA A 62 15.00 5.52 7.52
C ALA A 62 16.30 5.57 8.36
N ALA A 63 17.14 4.53 8.30
CA ALA A 63 18.38 4.40 9.08
C ALA A 63 19.63 4.33 8.19
#